data_AF-A0A7Y5U9U4-F1
#
_entry.id   AF-A0A7Y5U9U4-F1
#
_cell.length_a   1.000
_cell.length_b   1.000
_cell.length_c   1.000
_cell.angle_alpha   90.00
_cell.angle_beta   90.00
_cell.angle_gamma   90.00
#
_symmetry.space_group_name_H-M   'P 1'
#
loop_
_entity.id
_entity.type
_entity.pdbx_description
1 polymer ?
#
loop_
_entity_poly.entity_id
_entity_poly.type
_entity_poly.pdbx_seq_one_letter_code
_entity_poly.pdbx_strand_id
1 'polypeptide(L)'
;MLTAALGCNRGDPPREEKAPVQHPAPSVEWEHKGPVHTMRLNQVGYVEFSCCPSGMLLGTLSLPRNTKITVGDTPFTEDNSVMRRDAPVAKYFGQVDLASLAASETNAQIVGKAKIPISVEAPYYGAVSTSLEADLTVAGPIAAIITGAAKGPVLFESEPSDATPPDAALVLWQDEYYSVFRTEKAKVLADVDWVATLEWVDTGKKRPCGGYSSNGGPATRTLDFEVYDVRVDVFDRRKGTKVASKTFAAEPGCPSVLNLEHGEKPTVGPRREPMKKWIEDGVKAGALR
;
A
#
# COMPACT_ATOMS: atom_id res chain seq x y z
N MET A 1 73.39 -7.74 43.45
CA MET A 1 72.35 -7.76 44.51
C MET A 1 71.30 -6.72 44.12
N LEU A 2 70.16 -7.16 43.59
CA LEU A 2 69.06 -6.29 43.16
C LEU A 2 67.89 -6.49 44.13
N THR A 3 67.45 -5.40 44.76
CA THR A 3 66.33 -5.36 45.70
C THR A 3 65.05 -5.08 44.92
N ALA A 4 64.08 -5.99 44.95
CA ALA A 4 62.76 -5.81 44.35
C ALA A 4 61.82 -5.11 45.34
N ALA A 5 61.22 -4.00 44.94
CA ALA A 5 60.16 -3.32 45.68
C ALA A 5 58.79 -3.77 45.15
N LEU A 6 58.03 -4.49 45.97
CA LEU A 6 56.63 -4.83 45.74
C LEU A 6 55.74 -3.65 46.17
N GLY A 7 55.31 -2.85 45.21
CA GLY A 7 54.28 -1.83 45.41
C GLY A 7 52.90 -2.48 45.55
N CYS A 8 52.31 -2.42 46.75
CA CYS A 8 50.92 -2.80 46.98
C CYS A 8 50.00 -1.74 46.37
N ASN A 9 49.40 -2.01 45.21
CA ASN A 9 48.27 -1.26 44.69
C ASN A 9 47.09 -1.43 45.66
N ARG A 10 46.77 -0.38 46.43
CA ARG A 10 45.50 -0.28 47.15
C ARG A 10 44.40 -0.15 46.10
N GLY A 11 43.64 -1.22 45.87
CA GLY A 11 42.42 -1.14 45.07
C GLY A 11 41.43 -0.22 45.78
N ASP A 12 40.96 0.81 45.08
CA ASP A 12 39.84 1.62 45.56
C ASP A 12 38.63 0.72 45.82
N PRO A 13 37.89 0.93 46.92
CA PRO A 13 36.68 0.17 47.18
C PRO A 13 35.69 0.37 46.01
N PRO A 14 34.98 -0.68 45.58
CA PRO A 14 33.97 -0.54 44.53
C PRO A 14 32.99 0.55 44.94
N ARG A 15 32.89 1.61 44.15
CA ARG A 15 31.88 2.65 44.34
C ARG A 15 30.53 1.95 44.35
N GLU A 16 29.77 2.10 45.44
CA GLU A 16 28.36 1.71 45.47
C GLU A 16 27.65 2.43 44.32
N GLU A 17 27.34 1.67 43.27
CA GLU A 17 26.53 2.14 42.16
C GLU A 17 25.13 2.34 42.71
N LYS A 18 24.78 3.60 43.02
CA LYS A 18 23.44 3.94 43.49
C LYS A 18 22.44 3.42 42.48
N ALA A 19 21.40 2.72 42.96
CA ALA A 19 20.33 2.23 42.12
C ALA A 19 19.83 3.36 41.20
N PRO A 20 19.73 3.12 39.88
CA PRO A 20 19.33 4.16 38.95
C PRO A 20 17.95 4.69 39.32
N VAL A 21 17.81 6.01 39.36
CA VAL A 21 16.54 6.68 39.61
C VAL A 21 15.59 6.32 38.47
N GLN A 22 14.46 5.70 38.79
CA GLN A 22 13.40 5.42 37.81
C GLN A 22 12.57 6.67 37.59
N HIS A 23 12.51 7.14 36.36
CA HIS A 23 11.60 8.20 35.94
C HIS A 23 10.25 7.61 35.50
N PRO A 24 9.14 8.36 35.64
CA PRO A 24 7.85 7.94 35.09
C PRO A 24 7.93 7.75 33.57
N ALA A 25 7.01 6.97 33.01
CA ALA A 25 6.89 6.83 31.56
C ALA A 25 6.63 8.21 30.91
N PRO A 26 7.33 8.55 29.81
CA PRO A 26 7.13 9.83 29.14
C PRO A 26 5.75 9.87 28.49
N SER A 27 5.14 11.06 28.44
CA SER A 27 3.93 11.25 27.63
C SER A 27 4.31 11.36 26.15
N VAL A 28 3.38 10.96 25.27
CA VAL A 28 3.55 10.98 23.81
C VAL A 28 2.77 12.12 23.19
N GLU A 29 3.42 12.85 22.29
CA GLU A 29 2.76 13.82 21.42
C GLU A 29 3.11 13.52 19.96
N TRP A 30 2.12 13.65 19.07
CA TRP A 30 2.28 13.41 17.63
C TRP A 30 2.25 14.73 16.86
N GLU A 31 3.17 14.88 15.92
CA GLU A 31 3.22 15.97 14.95
C GLU A 31 3.23 15.37 13.53
N HIS A 32 2.36 15.87 12.66
CA HIS A 32 2.19 15.35 11.30
C HIS A 32 2.55 16.44 10.27
N LYS A 33 3.51 16.14 9.38
CA LYS A 33 3.97 17.03 8.31
C LYS A 33 4.10 16.27 7.00
N GLY A 34 3.00 16.19 6.24
CA GLY A 34 2.95 15.41 5.01
C GLY A 34 3.23 13.93 5.28
N PRO A 35 4.19 13.28 4.56
CA PRO A 35 4.52 11.87 4.77
C PRO A 35 5.39 11.61 6.02
N VAL A 36 5.76 12.67 6.75
CA VAL A 36 6.59 12.58 7.96
C VAL A 36 5.73 12.71 9.20
N HIS A 37 5.85 11.73 10.09
CA HIS A 37 5.19 11.69 11.38
C HIS A 37 6.25 11.73 12.47
N THR A 38 6.16 12.68 13.39
CA THR A 38 7.11 12.84 14.49
C THR A 38 6.43 12.49 15.82
N MET A 39 6.96 11.49 16.51
CA MET A 39 6.56 11.10 17.86
C MET A 39 7.50 11.74 18.87
N ARG A 40 7.01 12.70 19.65
CA ARG A 40 7.77 13.34 20.73
C ARG A 40 7.51 12.60 22.04
N LEU A 41 8.60 12.20 22.70
CA LEU A 41 8.60 11.62 24.03
C LEU A 41 9.04 12.71 25.00
N ASN A 42 8.09 13.31 25.72
CA ASN A 42 8.36 14.46 26.58
C ASN A 42 9.48 14.13 27.58
N GLN A 43 10.49 15.00 27.64
CA GLN A 43 11.71 14.86 28.46
C GLN A 43 12.72 13.78 28.03
N VAL A 44 12.47 13.05 26.93
CA VAL A 44 13.36 11.98 26.44
C VAL A 44 13.98 12.32 25.08
N GLY A 45 13.16 12.69 24.10
CA GLY A 45 13.60 12.92 22.71
C GLY A 45 12.47 12.73 21.71
N TYR A 46 12.78 12.39 20.46
CA TYR A 46 11.75 12.12 19.45
C TYR A 46 12.17 11.06 18.43
N VAL A 47 11.16 10.51 17.75
CA VAL A 47 11.28 9.56 16.65
C VAL A 47 10.53 10.10 15.44
N GLU A 48 11.15 10.08 14.28
CA GLU A 48 10.54 10.42 13.00
C GLU A 48 10.26 9.15 12.20
N PHE A 49 9.09 9.13 11.57
CA PHE A 49 8.64 8.08 10.66
C PHE A 49 8.35 8.74 9.32
N SER A 50 9.08 8.38 8.28
CA SER A 50 8.84 8.86 6.92
C SER A 50 8.27 7.74 6.06
N CYS A 51 7.00 7.86 5.69
CA CYS A 51 6.32 6.89 4.83
C CYS A 51 6.76 7.10 3.37
N CYS A 52 7.36 6.08 2.78
CA CYS A 52 7.80 6.04 1.39
C CYS A 52 7.05 4.93 0.63
N PRO A 53 6.99 4.96 -0.71
CA PRO A 53 6.29 3.92 -1.47
C PRO A 53 6.82 2.50 -1.26
N SER A 54 8.09 2.36 -0.90
CA SER A 54 8.75 1.08 -0.68
C SER A 54 8.79 0.64 0.79
N GLY A 55 8.33 1.47 1.73
CA GLY A 55 8.45 1.16 3.15
C GLY A 55 8.37 2.39 4.04
N MET A 56 8.65 2.21 5.33
CA MET A 56 8.73 3.31 6.28
C MET A 56 10.16 3.45 6.77
N LEU A 57 10.71 4.66 6.63
CA LEU A 57 12.01 5.00 7.17
C LEU A 57 11.83 5.49 8.60
N LEU A 58 12.48 4.80 9.54
CA LEU A 58 12.66 5.26 10.90
C LEU A 58 13.85 6.22 10.94
N GLY A 59 13.67 7.41 11.49
CA GLY A 59 14.71 8.37 11.84
C GLY A 59 14.68 8.64 13.35
N THR A 60 15.82 8.59 14.02
CA THR A 60 15.93 8.94 15.44
C THR A 60 16.81 10.17 15.59
N LEU A 61 16.32 11.17 16.31
CA LEU A 61 17.15 12.29 16.74
C LEU A 61 16.97 12.46 18.25
N SER A 62 18.09 12.48 18.97
CA SER A 62 18.14 12.83 20.39
C SER A 62 17.50 11.83 21.36
N LEU A 63 17.43 10.54 21.01
CA LEU A 63 17.08 9.50 22.00
C LEU A 63 18.31 9.05 22.80
N PRO A 64 18.15 8.62 24.07
CA PRO A 64 19.22 8.01 24.83
C PRO A 64 19.74 6.72 24.17
N ARG A 65 21.03 6.43 24.33
CA ARG A 65 21.66 5.16 23.91
C ARG A 65 20.89 3.97 24.43
N ASN A 66 20.81 2.88 23.66
CA ASN A 66 20.11 1.64 24.04
C ASN A 66 18.58 1.81 24.20
N THR A 67 18.00 2.89 23.68
CA THR A 67 16.54 2.98 23.52
C THR A 67 16.09 1.89 22.55
N LYS A 68 15.16 1.05 22.98
CA LYS A 68 14.54 0.03 22.12
C LYS A 68 13.28 0.63 21.53
N ILE A 69 13.16 0.55 20.21
CA ILE A 69 11.98 0.98 19.46
C ILE A 69 11.45 -0.26 18.76
N THR A 70 10.18 -0.57 18.92
CA THR A 70 9.50 -1.61 18.16
C THR A 70 8.51 -0.94 17.24
N VAL A 71 8.65 -1.15 15.94
CA VAL A 71 7.67 -0.71 14.94
C VAL A 71 6.99 -1.96 14.40
N GLY A 72 5.72 -2.10 14.71
CA GLY A 72 5.03 -3.34 14.50
C GLY A 72 5.56 -4.44 15.39
N ASP A 73 6.19 -5.43 14.75
CA ASP A 73 6.88 -6.54 15.45
C ASP A 73 8.40 -6.47 15.20
N THR A 74 8.88 -5.38 14.61
CA THR A 74 10.27 -5.22 14.22
C THR A 74 10.99 -4.39 15.27
N PRO A 75 11.95 -4.99 16.01
CA PRO A 75 12.72 -4.26 17.00
C PRO A 75 13.89 -3.51 16.35
N PHE A 76 14.18 -2.34 16.91
CA PHE A 76 15.30 -1.47 16.61
C PHE A 76 15.94 -1.04 17.94
N THR A 77 17.24 -0.83 17.95
CA THR A 77 17.97 -0.34 19.13
C THR A 77 18.83 0.85 18.71
N GLU A 78 18.69 1.96 19.43
CA GLU A 78 19.45 3.20 19.20
C GLU A 78 20.94 3.02 19.56
N ASP A 79 21.84 3.28 18.61
CA ASP A 79 23.28 3.02 18.70
C ASP A 79 24.20 4.26 18.53
N ASN A 80 23.66 5.50 18.53
CA ASN A 80 24.33 6.81 18.36
C ASN A 80 24.53 7.31 16.93
N SER A 81 23.85 6.74 15.96
CA SER A 81 23.87 7.23 14.59
C SER A 81 22.48 7.67 14.17
N VAL A 82 22.37 8.59 13.20
CA VAL A 82 21.10 8.82 12.51
C VAL A 82 20.71 7.49 11.87
N MET A 83 19.83 6.74 12.55
CA MET A 83 19.34 5.48 12.03
C MET A 83 18.42 5.81 10.86
N ARG A 84 18.70 5.25 9.69
CA ARG A 84 17.70 5.04 8.64
C ARG A 84 17.53 3.53 8.51
N ARG A 85 16.39 3.03 8.97
CA ARG A 85 16.04 1.62 8.88
C ARG A 85 14.67 1.49 8.22
N ASP A 86 14.55 0.50 7.33
CA ASP A 86 13.28 0.13 6.74
C ASP A 86 12.47 -0.69 7.76
N ALA A 87 11.31 -0.17 8.14
CA ALA A 87 10.33 -0.95 8.86
C ALA A 87 9.48 -1.75 7.85
N PRO A 88 9.26 -3.06 8.07
CA PRO A 88 8.47 -3.90 7.18
C PRO A 88 6.98 -3.57 7.37
N VAL A 89 6.51 -2.56 6.64
CA VAL A 89 5.11 -2.13 6.69
C VAL A 89 4.17 -2.99 5.82
N ALA A 90 4.72 -3.92 5.03
CA ALA A 90 3.95 -4.72 4.09
C ALA A 90 2.83 -5.53 4.75
N LYS A 91 3.07 -6.03 5.96
CA LYS A 91 2.06 -6.77 6.75
C LYS A 91 0.86 -5.93 7.16
N TYR A 92 0.98 -4.59 7.15
CA TYR A 92 -0.11 -3.67 7.43
C TYR A 92 -0.95 -3.33 6.19
N PHE A 93 -0.54 -3.75 4.99
CA PHE A 93 -1.33 -3.47 3.78
C PHE A 93 -2.73 -4.10 3.85
N GLY A 94 -2.87 -5.28 4.46
CA GLY A 94 -4.19 -5.89 4.70
C GLY A 94 -5.11 -5.05 5.59
N GLN A 95 -4.56 -4.13 6.39
CA GLN A 95 -5.31 -3.26 7.31
C GLN A 95 -5.68 -1.90 6.69
N VAL A 96 -5.29 -1.66 5.45
CA VAL A 96 -5.57 -0.39 4.76
C VAL A 96 -7.07 -0.21 4.59
N ASP A 97 -7.60 0.90 5.09
CA ASP A 97 -9.01 1.25 4.99
C ASP A 97 -9.44 1.44 3.52
N LEU A 98 -10.38 0.62 3.05
CA LEU A 98 -10.94 0.71 1.69
C LEU A 98 -11.62 2.06 1.44
N ALA A 99 -12.16 2.72 2.46
CA ALA A 99 -12.77 4.04 2.30
C ALA A 99 -11.75 5.09 1.84
N SER A 100 -10.50 4.98 2.30
CA SER A 100 -9.40 5.86 1.86
C SER A 100 -9.02 5.65 0.39
N LEU A 101 -9.17 4.43 -0.14
CA LEU A 101 -8.83 4.10 -1.52
C LEU A 101 -9.82 4.65 -2.54
N ALA A 102 -11.10 4.71 -2.18
CA ALA A 102 -12.18 5.16 -3.06
C ALA A 102 -12.13 6.67 -3.37
N ALA A 103 -11.36 7.43 -2.61
CA ALA A 103 -11.22 8.87 -2.77
C ALA A 103 -10.09 9.28 -3.75
N SER A 104 -9.25 8.36 -4.20
CA SER A 104 -8.14 8.65 -5.11
C SER A 104 -8.44 8.11 -6.51
N GLU A 105 -8.47 9.03 -7.50
CA GLU A 105 -8.77 8.71 -8.91
C GLU A 105 -7.51 8.43 -9.74
N THR A 106 -6.30 8.51 -9.18
CA THR A 106 -5.03 8.32 -9.92
C THR A 106 -3.99 7.48 -9.17
N ASN A 107 -3.23 6.65 -9.91
CA ASN A 107 -2.31 5.64 -9.35
C ASN A 107 -1.12 6.19 -8.55
N ALA A 108 -0.62 7.38 -8.86
CA ALA A 108 0.65 7.86 -8.26
C ALA A 108 0.54 8.22 -6.77
N GLN A 109 -0.68 8.35 -6.22
CA GLN A 109 -0.91 8.83 -4.86
C GLN A 109 -2.01 8.06 -4.13
N ILE A 110 -2.19 6.76 -4.41
CA ILE A 110 -3.12 5.98 -3.58
C ILE A 110 -2.51 5.85 -2.19
N VAL A 111 -3.02 6.66 -1.29
CA VAL A 111 -2.61 6.67 0.10
C VAL A 111 -3.68 5.95 0.90
N GLY A 112 -3.32 4.76 1.38
CA GLY A 112 -4.11 3.96 2.31
C GLY A 112 -3.75 4.30 3.75
N LYS A 113 -4.74 4.46 4.62
CA LYS A 113 -4.50 4.65 6.06
C LYS A 113 -4.37 3.31 6.78
N ALA A 114 -3.29 3.14 7.54
CA ALA A 114 -3.08 1.96 8.39
C ALA A 114 -2.63 2.37 9.80
N LYS A 115 -2.97 1.54 10.80
CA LYS A 115 -2.53 1.71 12.19
C LYS A 115 -1.36 0.80 12.48
N ILE A 116 -0.17 1.38 12.65
CA ILE A 116 1.06 0.64 12.93
C ILE A 116 1.35 0.77 14.43
N PRO A 117 1.36 -0.33 15.22
CA PRO A 117 1.70 -0.24 16.63
C PRO A 117 3.17 0.13 16.81
N ILE A 118 3.46 1.02 17.73
CA ILE A 118 4.79 1.52 18.06
C ILE A 118 5.00 1.35 19.57
N SER A 119 6.15 0.81 19.97
CA SER A 119 6.57 0.76 21.37
C SER A 119 7.97 1.32 21.53
N VAL A 120 8.20 2.14 22.55
CA VAL A 120 9.52 2.68 22.89
C VAL A 120 9.85 2.43 24.36
N GLU A 121 11.04 1.88 24.60
CA GLU A 121 11.61 1.64 25.93
C GLU A 121 12.96 2.37 25.99
N ALA A 122 12.98 3.55 26.62
CA ALA A 122 14.20 4.31 26.84
C ALA A 122 14.82 3.94 28.21
N PRO A 123 16.15 3.83 28.32
CA PRO A 123 16.79 3.56 29.61
C PRO A 123 16.41 4.61 30.65
N TYR A 124 16.20 4.18 31.90
CA TYR A 124 15.80 5.02 33.03
C TYR A 124 14.37 5.56 32.98
N TYR A 125 13.63 5.31 31.89
CA TYR A 125 12.22 5.66 31.73
C TYR A 125 11.35 4.41 31.58
N GLY A 126 10.06 4.51 31.86
CA GLY A 126 9.10 3.45 31.57
C GLY A 126 8.87 3.25 30.07
N ALA A 127 8.44 2.04 29.68
CA ALA A 127 8.04 1.75 28.31
C ALA A 127 6.73 2.46 27.95
N VAL A 128 6.60 2.85 26.69
CA VAL A 128 5.41 3.51 26.15
C VAL A 128 4.98 2.83 24.86
N SER A 129 3.68 2.59 24.71
CA SER A 129 3.11 2.00 23.51
C SER A 129 1.99 2.88 22.96
N THR A 130 1.95 3.05 21.64
CA THR A 130 0.99 3.87 20.90
C THR A 130 0.76 3.26 19.50
N SER A 131 -0.10 3.87 18.68
CA SER A 131 -0.22 3.54 17.26
C SER A 131 0.08 4.76 16.40
N LEU A 132 0.81 4.56 15.31
CA LEU A 132 0.99 5.51 14.22
C LEU A 132 -0.14 5.31 13.20
N GLU A 133 -0.91 6.35 12.93
CA GLU A 133 -1.77 6.41 11.73
C GLU A 133 -0.91 6.84 10.55
N ALA A 134 -0.52 5.87 9.73
CA ALA A 134 0.38 6.05 8.59
C ALA A 134 -0.40 6.10 7.28
N ASP A 135 0.03 7.03 6.43
CA ASP A 135 -0.39 7.18 5.04
C ASP A 135 0.54 6.33 4.16
N LEU A 136 0.08 5.16 3.72
CA LEU A 136 0.86 4.18 2.95
C LEU A 136 0.57 4.29 1.46
N THR A 137 1.59 4.36 0.61
CA THR A 137 1.38 4.22 -0.83
C THR A 137 1.06 2.76 -1.18
N VAL A 138 -0.13 2.50 -1.73
CA VAL A 138 -0.61 1.12 -1.94
C VAL A 138 -0.80 0.72 -3.40
N ALA A 139 -0.47 1.58 -4.37
CA ALA A 139 -0.62 1.26 -5.80
C ALA A 139 0.17 0.02 -6.24
N GLY A 140 1.47 -0.02 -5.91
CA GLY A 140 2.32 -1.19 -6.18
C GLY A 140 1.78 -2.48 -5.52
N PRO A 141 1.51 -2.47 -4.21
CA PRO A 141 0.87 -3.60 -3.52
C PRO A 141 -0.46 -4.04 -4.14
N ILE A 142 -1.35 -3.11 -4.50
CA ILE A 142 -2.63 -3.41 -5.18
C ILE A 142 -2.39 -4.09 -6.52
N ALA A 143 -1.49 -3.57 -7.35
CA ALA A 143 -1.14 -4.18 -8.63
C ALA A 143 -0.54 -5.58 -8.44
N ALA A 144 0.30 -5.78 -7.42
CA ALA A 144 0.86 -7.08 -7.08
C ALA A 144 -0.21 -8.08 -6.62
N ILE A 145 -1.21 -7.62 -5.86
CA ILE A 145 -2.36 -8.45 -5.45
C ILE A 145 -3.17 -8.90 -6.67
N ILE A 146 -3.53 -7.96 -7.56
CA ILE A 146 -4.37 -8.24 -8.73
C ILE A 146 -3.66 -9.18 -9.71
N THR A 147 -2.41 -8.88 -10.04
CA THR A 147 -1.62 -9.70 -10.98
C THR A 147 -1.15 -11.03 -10.37
N GLY A 148 -0.94 -11.06 -9.05
CA GLY A 148 -0.55 -12.26 -8.30
C GLY A 148 -1.66 -13.30 -8.22
N ALA A 149 -2.92 -12.87 -8.02
CA ALA A 149 -4.07 -13.77 -7.90
C ALA A 149 -4.31 -14.64 -9.14
N ALA A 150 -3.97 -14.13 -10.34
CA ALA A 150 -4.03 -14.90 -11.57
C ALA A 150 -2.97 -16.01 -11.65
N LYS A 151 -1.92 -15.95 -10.82
CA LYS A 151 -0.80 -16.89 -10.76
C LYS A 151 -0.88 -17.85 -9.56
N GLY A 152 -1.71 -17.55 -8.57
CA GLY A 152 -1.92 -18.37 -7.39
C GLY A 152 -2.49 -17.59 -6.19
N PRO A 153 -2.67 -18.25 -5.04
CA PRO A 153 -3.08 -17.60 -3.80
C PRO A 153 -2.22 -16.38 -3.43
N VAL A 154 -2.87 -15.28 -3.07
CA VAL A 154 -2.23 -14.11 -2.45
C VAL A 154 -2.88 -13.91 -1.09
N LEU A 155 -2.14 -14.11 -0.01
CA LEU A 155 -2.63 -14.01 1.37
C LEU A 155 -1.93 -12.87 2.11
N PHE A 156 -2.66 -12.18 2.99
CA PHE A 156 -2.05 -11.34 4.01
C PHE A 156 -1.66 -12.20 5.22
N GLU A 157 -0.68 -11.75 5.99
CA GLU A 157 0.01 -12.53 7.03
C GLU A 157 -0.92 -13.09 8.13
N SER A 158 -2.06 -12.44 8.37
CA SER A 158 -3.02 -12.81 9.42
C SER A 158 -4.37 -13.33 8.90
N GLU A 159 -4.44 -13.79 7.64
CA GLU A 159 -5.71 -14.25 7.07
C GLU A 159 -6.02 -15.70 7.43
N PRO A 160 -7.22 -15.99 7.96
CA PRO A 160 -7.67 -17.37 8.08
C PRO A 160 -7.86 -17.97 6.68
N SER A 161 -7.48 -19.24 6.52
CA SER A 161 -7.62 -19.99 5.26
C SER A 161 -9.08 -20.22 4.87
N ASP A 162 -10.00 -20.14 5.84
CA ASP A 162 -11.39 -20.63 5.73
C ASP A 162 -12.40 -19.48 5.85
N ALA A 163 -12.23 -18.43 5.05
CA ALA A 163 -13.12 -17.28 5.10
C ALA A 163 -14.44 -17.48 4.35
N THR A 164 -15.49 -16.84 4.88
CA THR A 164 -16.81 -16.67 4.25
C THR A 164 -16.73 -16.04 2.85
N PRO A 165 -17.82 -16.08 2.07
CA PRO A 165 -17.87 -15.46 0.75
C PRO A 165 -17.47 -13.98 0.78
N PRO A 166 -16.91 -13.49 -0.33
CA PRO A 166 -16.17 -12.23 -0.38
C PRO A 166 -17.08 -11.01 -0.30
N ASP A 167 -16.70 -10.03 0.53
CA ASP A 167 -17.46 -8.80 0.75
C ASP A 167 -16.98 -7.61 -0.12
N ALA A 168 -15.90 -7.78 -0.89
CA ALA A 168 -15.38 -6.77 -1.82
C ALA A 168 -14.61 -7.36 -3.03
N ALA A 169 -14.56 -6.58 -4.11
CA ALA A 169 -13.73 -6.79 -5.29
C ALA A 169 -12.86 -5.57 -5.64
N LEU A 170 -11.66 -5.83 -6.15
CA LEU A 170 -10.71 -4.82 -6.60
C LEU A 170 -10.36 -5.02 -8.08
N VAL A 171 -10.35 -3.94 -8.85
CA VAL A 171 -10.18 -3.99 -10.31
C VAL A 171 -9.07 -3.04 -10.73
N LEU A 172 -8.19 -3.48 -11.63
CA LEU A 172 -7.19 -2.63 -12.29
C LEU A 172 -7.63 -2.34 -13.74
N TRP A 173 -7.94 -1.09 -14.02
CA TRP A 173 -8.24 -0.53 -15.33
C TRP A 173 -6.97 0.08 -15.95
N GLN A 174 -6.63 -0.35 -17.18
CA GLN A 174 -5.64 0.30 -18.05
C GLN A 174 -4.33 0.67 -17.33
N ASP A 175 -3.69 -0.29 -16.66
CA ASP A 175 -2.40 -0.20 -15.93
C ASP A 175 -2.25 0.92 -14.87
N GLU A 176 -3.19 1.87 -14.80
CA GLU A 176 -3.02 3.16 -14.12
C GLU A 176 -4.23 3.63 -13.30
N TYR A 177 -5.35 2.92 -13.37
CA TYR A 177 -6.58 3.28 -12.65
C TYR A 177 -7.12 2.05 -11.94
N TYR A 178 -7.48 2.16 -10.68
CA TYR A 178 -8.11 1.06 -9.95
C TYR A 178 -9.54 1.46 -9.56
N SER A 179 -10.37 0.47 -9.30
CA SER A 179 -11.69 0.70 -8.71
C SER A 179 -11.93 -0.35 -7.64
N VAL A 180 -12.44 0.11 -6.50
CA VAL A 180 -12.85 -0.73 -5.39
C VAL A 180 -14.37 -0.83 -5.43
N PHE A 181 -14.88 -2.06 -5.52
CA PHE A 181 -16.30 -2.37 -5.40
C PHE A 181 -16.48 -3.12 -4.09
N ARG A 182 -17.33 -2.63 -3.19
CA ARG A 182 -17.47 -3.23 -1.85
C ARG A 182 -18.90 -3.22 -1.37
N THR A 183 -19.23 -4.22 -0.55
CA THR A 183 -20.37 -4.14 0.35
C THR A 183 -20.04 -3.26 1.56
N GLU A 184 -21.02 -2.97 2.41
CA GLU A 184 -20.78 -2.20 3.64
C GLU A 184 -19.93 -2.95 4.67
N LYS A 185 -19.79 -4.28 4.54
CA LYS A 185 -19.05 -5.12 5.49
C LYS A 185 -17.55 -5.04 5.29
N ALA A 186 -17.09 -4.93 4.05
CA ALA A 186 -15.67 -4.81 3.74
C ALA A 186 -15.16 -3.42 4.15
N LYS A 187 -14.22 -3.41 5.10
CA LYS A 187 -13.60 -2.20 5.65
C LYS A 187 -12.15 -2.07 5.23
N VAL A 188 -11.42 -3.17 5.15
CA VAL A 188 -9.98 -3.16 4.91
C VAL A 188 -9.59 -3.97 3.67
N LEU A 189 -8.35 -3.79 3.18
CA LEU A 189 -7.86 -4.49 2.00
C LEU A 189 -7.86 -6.02 2.15
N ALA A 190 -7.69 -6.56 3.36
CA ALA A 190 -7.84 -7.99 3.64
C ALA A 190 -9.27 -8.53 3.45
N ASP A 191 -10.28 -7.66 3.43
CA ASP A 191 -11.66 -8.05 3.12
C ASP A 191 -11.91 -8.17 1.61
N VAL A 192 -10.93 -7.78 0.78
CA VAL A 192 -10.98 -7.94 -0.67
C VAL A 192 -10.54 -9.35 -1.01
N ASP A 193 -11.48 -10.14 -1.48
CA ASP A 193 -11.25 -11.53 -1.84
C ASP A 193 -11.43 -11.76 -3.34
N TRP A 194 -12.11 -10.85 -4.04
CA TRP A 194 -12.17 -10.86 -5.48
C TRP A 194 -11.25 -9.81 -6.09
N VAL A 195 -10.51 -10.21 -7.12
CA VAL A 195 -9.73 -9.28 -7.93
C VAL A 195 -10.03 -9.50 -9.39
N ALA A 196 -10.15 -8.42 -10.17
CA ALA A 196 -10.42 -8.51 -11.59
C ALA A 196 -9.24 -8.00 -12.42
N THR A 197 -8.86 -8.79 -13.42
CA THR A 197 -7.89 -8.43 -14.45
C THR A 197 -8.61 -8.13 -15.75
N LEU A 198 -8.08 -7.18 -16.51
CA LEU A 198 -8.60 -6.82 -17.82
C LEU A 198 -7.60 -7.21 -18.90
N GLU A 199 -8.08 -7.84 -19.96
CA GLU A 199 -7.28 -8.21 -21.12
C GLU A 199 -7.96 -7.71 -22.39
N TRP A 200 -7.21 -6.96 -23.19
CA TRP A 200 -7.63 -6.53 -24.51
C TRP A 200 -7.51 -7.71 -25.48
N VAL A 201 -8.62 -8.09 -26.10
CA VAL A 201 -8.70 -9.21 -27.03
C VAL A 201 -8.81 -8.64 -28.44
N ASP A 202 -7.76 -8.83 -29.24
CA ASP A 202 -7.77 -8.43 -30.65
C ASP A 202 -8.86 -9.21 -31.41
N THR A 203 -9.76 -8.47 -32.06
CA THR A 203 -10.82 -9.08 -32.89
C THR A 203 -10.36 -9.34 -34.32
N GLY A 204 -9.18 -8.85 -34.71
CA GLY A 204 -8.66 -8.81 -36.08
C GLY A 204 -9.42 -7.85 -37.00
N LYS A 205 -10.43 -7.14 -36.49
CA LYS A 205 -11.26 -6.22 -37.27
C LYS A 205 -10.69 -4.81 -37.20
N LYS A 206 -10.85 -4.10 -38.32
CA LYS A 206 -10.60 -2.67 -38.40
C LYS A 206 -11.91 -1.93 -38.66
N ARG A 207 -12.03 -0.73 -38.11
CA ARG A 207 -13.16 0.16 -38.37
C ARG A 207 -12.66 1.46 -38.99
N PRO A 208 -13.01 1.75 -40.26
CA PRO A 208 -12.72 3.04 -40.85
C PRO A 208 -13.61 4.10 -40.20
N CYS A 209 -12.99 5.11 -39.61
CA CYS A 209 -13.66 6.21 -38.95
C CYS A 209 -13.17 7.53 -39.56
N GLY A 210 -14.11 8.30 -40.11
CA GLY A 210 -13.83 9.58 -40.77
C GLY A 210 -14.40 10.78 -40.01
N GLY A 211 -14.07 11.98 -40.48
CA GLY A 211 -14.64 13.22 -39.96
C GLY A 211 -13.89 13.82 -38.77
N TYR A 212 -12.65 13.37 -38.51
CA TYR A 212 -11.83 13.96 -37.45
C TYR A 212 -11.13 15.23 -37.94
N SER A 213 -11.21 16.29 -37.14
CA SER A 213 -10.48 17.55 -37.32
C SER A 213 -9.44 17.73 -36.23
N SER A 214 -8.23 18.15 -36.59
CA SER A 214 -7.27 18.69 -35.62
C SER A 214 -7.57 20.17 -35.41
N ASN A 215 -7.78 20.60 -34.16
CA ASN A 215 -7.86 22.01 -33.75
C ASN A 215 -8.81 22.90 -34.58
N GLY A 216 -10.02 22.42 -34.87
CA GLY A 216 -11.04 23.20 -35.59
C GLY A 216 -10.81 23.37 -37.10
N GLY A 217 -9.81 22.68 -37.66
CA GLY A 217 -9.61 22.60 -39.11
C GLY A 217 -10.67 21.73 -39.83
N PRO A 218 -10.65 21.67 -41.17
CA PRO A 218 -11.60 20.86 -41.92
C PRO A 218 -11.45 19.36 -41.60
N ALA A 219 -12.58 18.72 -41.28
CA ALA A 219 -12.70 17.30 -40.96
C ALA A 219 -12.41 16.45 -42.20
N THR A 220 -11.15 16.03 -42.36
CA THR A 220 -10.65 15.43 -43.62
C THR A 220 -9.97 14.08 -43.43
N ARG A 221 -9.72 13.64 -42.19
CA ARG A 221 -8.97 12.41 -41.93
C ARG A 221 -9.90 11.23 -41.68
N THR A 222 -9.69 10.17 -42.46
CA THR A 222 -10.20 8.82 -42.16
C THR A 222 -9.07 8.02 -41.55
N LEU A 223 -9.34 7.36 -40.44
CA LEU A 223 -8.40 6.52 -39.70
C LEU A 223 -9.01 5.14 -39.53
N ASP A 224 -8.20 4.09 -39.71
CA ASP A 224 -8.61 2.73 -39.40
C ASP A 224 -8.31 2.42 -37.94
N PHE A 225 -9.36 2.26 -37.14
CA PHE A 225 -9.23 1.87 -35.74
C PHE A 225 -9.12 0.35 -35.64
N GLU A 226 -8.16 -0.13 -34.85
CA GLU A 226 -8.12 -1.53 -34.44
C GLU A 226 -9.23 -1.78 -33.40
N VAL A 227 -10.03 -2.81 -33.62
CA VAL A 227 -11.20 -3.12 -32.77
C VAL A 227 -10.81 -4.21 -31.78
N TYR A 228 -10.92 -3.89 -30.49
CA TYR A 228 -10.62 -4.82 -29.42
C TYR A 228 -11.86 -5.04 -28.54
N ASP A 229 -12.11 -6.30 -28.22
CA ASP A 229 -12.99 -6.64 -27.11
C ASP A 229 -12.18 -6.55 -25.81
N VAL A 230 -12.85 -6.51 -24.66
CA VAL A 230 -12.18 -6.63 -23.35
C VAL A 230 -12.72 -7.83 -22.61
N ARG A 231 -11.84 -8.77 -22.25
CA ARG A 231 -12.15 -9.84 -21.32
C ARG A 231 -11.85 -9.38 -19.91
N VAL A 232 -12.84 -9.48 -19.04
CA VAL A 232 -12.69 -9.28 -17.60
C VAL A 232 -12.72 -10.64 -16.94
N ASP A 233 -11.61 -11.03 -16.31
CA ASP A 233 -11.51 -12.25 -15.51
C ASP A 233 -11.47 -11.86 -14.04
N VAL A 234 -12.31 -12.49 -13.23
CA VAL A 234 -12.37 -12.29 -11.77
C VAL A 234 -11.79 -13.53 -11.10
N PHE A 235 -10.89 -13.33 -10.16
CA PHE A 235 -10.20 -14.36 -9.39
C PHE A 235 -10.55 -14.24 -7.91
N ASP A 236 -10.73 -15.38 -7.25
CA ASP A 236 -10.64 -15.51 -5.80
C ASP A 236 -9.17 -15.38 -5.41
N ARG A 237 -8.81 -14.22 -4.83
CA ARG A 237 -7.44 -13.86 -4.43
C ARG A 237 -6.84 -14.90 -3.50
N ARG A 238 -7.62 -15.42 -2.53
CA ARG A 238 -7.12 -16.37 -1.53
C ARG A 238 -6.86 -17.74 -2.14
N LYS A 239 -7.66 -18.15 -3.13
CA LYS A 239 -7.52 -19.46 -3.78
C LYS A 239 -6.66 -19.41 -5.03
N GLY A 240 -6.45 -18.24 -5.62
CA GLY A 240 -5.81 -18.08 -6.92
C GLY A 240 -6.62 -18.67 -8.08
N THR A 241 -7.93 -18.84 -7.89
CA THR A 241 -8.80 -19.51 -8.87
C THR A 241 -9.72 -18.51 -9.54
N LYS A 242 -9.88 -18.62 -10.86
CA LYS A 242 -10.86 -17.84 -11.61
C LYS A 242 -12.28 -18.22 -11.18
N VAL A 243 -13.08 -17.22 -10.81
CA VAL A 243 -14.47 -17.42 -10.37
C VAL A 243 -15.49 -16.94 -11.40
N ALA A 244 -15.13 -15.96 -12.24
CA ALA A 244 -15.99 -15.48 -13.30
C ALA A 244 -15.15 -14.95 -14.47
N SER A 245 -15.73 -14.97 -15.67
CA SER A 245 -15.14 -14.38 -16.88
C SER A 245 -16.24 -13.82 -17.75
N LYS A 246 -16.02 -12.62 -18.30
CA LYS A 246 -16.95 -12.02 -19.26
C LYS A 246 -16.20 -11.19 -20.27
N THR A 247 -16.54 -11.39 -21.54
CA THR A 247 -16.05 -10.57 -22.65
C THR A 247 -17.08 -9.49 -22.96
N PHE A 248 -16.60 -8.26 -23.10
CA PHE A 248 -17.37 -7.09 -23.49
C PHE A 248 -16.93 -6.67 -24.88
N ALA A 249 -17.90 -6.65 -25.80
CA ALA A 249 -17.64 -6.30 -27.18
C ALA A 249 -17.31 -4.82 -27.33
N ALA A 250 -16.38 -4.50 -28.24
CA ALA A 250 -16.13 -3.12 -28.62
C ALA A 250 -17.41 -2.37 -28.99
N GLU A 251 -17.46 -1.06 -28.70
CA GLU A 251 -18.56 -0.21 -29.13
C GLU A 251 -18.79 -0.33 -30.65
N PRO A 252 -20.03 -0.27 -31.15
CA PRO A 252 -20.31 -0.38 -32.58
C PRO A 252 -19.94 0.88 -33.38
N GLY A 253 -19.82 2.03 -32.72
CA GLY A 253 -19.57 3.33 -33.35
C GLY A 253 -18.09 3.76 -33.39
N CYS A 254 -17.81 4.81 -34.15
CA CYS A 254 -16.53 5.50 -34.12
C CYS A 254 -16.45 6.43 -32.90
N PRO A 255 -15.29 6.57 -32.22
CA PRO A 255 -15.13 7.53 -31.14
C PRO A 255 -15.42 8.95 -31.63
N SER A 256 -16.09 9.76 -30.81
CA SER A 256 -16.41 11.15 -31.16
C SER A 256 -15.21 12.09 -30.98
N VAL A 257 -14.27 11.73 -30.11
CA VAL A 257 -13.04 12.47 -29.82
C VAL A 257 -11.85 11.54 -30.01
N LEU A 258 -10.80 12.07 -30.59
CA LEU A 258 -9.55 11.37 -30.84
C LEU A 258 -8.42 12.05 -30.05
N ASN A 259 -7.90 11.37 -29.04
CA ASN A 259 -6.63 11.72 -28.40
C ASN A 259 -5.64 10.62 -28.75
N LEU A 260 -4.77 10.86 -29.73
CA LEU A 260 -3.66 9.95 -30.04
C LEU A 260 -2.36 10.63 -29.68
N GLU A 261 -1.51 9.93 -28.95
CA GLU A 261 -0.11 10.33 -28.84
C GLU A 261 0.66 10.00 -30.13
N HIS A 262 1.84 10.58 -30.30
CA HIS A 262 2.60 10.42 -31.53
C HIS A 262 3.04 8.97 -31.75
N GLY A 263 2.53 8.34 -32.81
CA GLY A 263 2.87 6.95 -33.17
C GLY A 263 1.92 5.90 -32.60
N GLU A 264 0.91 6.28 -31.82
CA GLU A 264 -0.11 5.34 -31.35
C GLU A 264 -1.08 4.97 -32.46
N LYS A 265 -1.44 3.68 -32.51
CA LYS A 265 -2.51 3.21 -33.37
C LYS A 265 -3.85 3.50 -32.70
N PRO A 266 -4.82 4.07 -33.43
CA PRO A 266 -6.15 4.29 -32.88
C PRO A 266 -6.85 2.96 -32.58
N THR A 267 -7.46 2.86 -31.40
CA THR A 267 -8.17 1.66 -30.94
C THR A 267 -9.61 1.99 -30.55
N VAL A 268 -10.53 1.03 -30.75
CA VAL A 268 -11.88 1.07 -30.19
C VAL A 268 -12.07 -0.11 -29.25
N GLY A 269 -12.56 0.20 -28.05
CA GLY A 269 -12.90 -0.78 -27.02
C GLY A 269 -14.34 -0.67 -26.53
N PRO A 270 -14.75 -1.55 -25.61
CA PRO A 270 -16.02 -1.43 -24.87
C PRO A 270 -16.02 -0.21 -23.95
N ARG A 271 -17.22 0.30 -23.63
CA ARG A 271 -17.41 1.29 -22.55
C ARG A 271 -17.03 0.71 -21.19
N ARG A 272 -16.52 1.57 -20.30
CA ARG A 272 -16.15 1.19 -18.93
C ARG A 272 -17.37 0.92 -18.05
N GLU A 273 -18.46 1.66 -18.23
CA GLU A 273 -19.64 1.63 -17.37
C GLU A 273 -20.32 0.25 -17.31
N PRO A 274 -20.58 -0.45 -18.44
CA PRO A 274 -21.14 -1.79 -18.40
C PRO A 274 -20.25 -2.81 -17.67
N MET A 275 -18.93 -2.66 -17.79
CA MET A 275 -17.97 -3.53 -17.10
C MET A 275 -17.98 -3.26 -15.60
N LYS A 276 -17.90 -1.98 -15.19
CA LYS A 276 -18.00 -1.56 -13.78
C LYS A 276 -19.30 -2.07 -13.15
N LYS A 277 -20.44 -1.85 -13.83
CA LYS A 277 -21.75 -2.29 -13.37
C LYS A 277 -21.83 -3.81 -13.18
N TRP A 278 -21.28 -4.58 -14.11
CA TRP A 278 -21.29 -6.04 -14.01
C TRP A 278 -20.52 -6.54 -12.76
N ILE A 279 -19.36 -5.96 -12.47
CA ILE A 279 -18.56 -6.29 -11.28
C ILE A 279 -19.29 -5.86 -10.01
N GLU A 280 -19.82 -4.64 -9.98
CA GLU A 280 -20.55 -4.09 -8.84
C GLU A 280 -21.80 -4.92 -8.49
N ASP A 281 -22.62 -5.24 -9.49
CA ASP A 281 -23.82 -6.06 -9.32
C ASP A 281 -23.44 -7.46 -8.81
N GLY A 282 -22.35 -8.03 -9.33
CA GLY A 282 -21.84 -9.33 -8.90
C GLY A 282 -21.31 -9.35 -7.46
N VAL A 283 -20.62 -8.29 -7.01
CA VAL A 283 -20.21 -8.11 -5.61
C VAL A 283 -21.43 -8.00 -4.70
N LYS A 284 -22.39 -7.13 -5.03
CA LYS A 284 -23.60 -6.92 -4.23
C LYS A 284 -24.46 -8.17 -4.10
N ALA A 285 -24.57 -8.96 -5.16
CA ALA A 285 -25.32 -10.20 -5.15
C ALA A 285 -24.56 -11.39 -4.53
N GLY A 286 -23.25 -11.25 -4.26
CA GLY A 286 -22.38 -12.37 -3.92
C GLY A 286 -22.32 -13.44 -5.03
N ALA A 287 -22.50 -13.02 -6.28
CA ALA A 287 -22.86 -13.89 -7.40
C ALA A 287 -21.98 -13.70 -8.65
N LEU A 288 -20.72 -13.26 -8.50
CA LEU A 288 -19.72 -13.48 -9.56
C LEU A 288 -19.42 -14.99 -9.63
N ARG A 289 -20.31 -15.74 -10.28
CA ARG A 289 -20.21 -17.17 -10.59
C ARG A 289 -20.70 -17.40 -12.01
#